data_AF-A0A7S0YZV0-F1
#
_entry.id   AF-A0A7S0YZV0-F1
#
_cell.length_a   1.000
_cell.length_b   1.000
_cell.length_c   1.000
_cell.angle_alpha   90.00
_cell.angle_beta   90.00
_cell.angle_gamma   90.00
#
_symmetry.space_group_name_H-M   'P 1'
#
loop_
_entity.id
_entity.type
_entity.pdbx_description
1 polymer ?
#
loop_
_entity_poly.entity_id
_entity_poly.type
_entity_poly.pdbx_seq_one_letter_code
_entity_poly.pdbx_strand_id
1 'polypeptide(L)'
;WPRESSRHMTYHTPLVTQEDYIEAVASAYRVASDAEASLGGLAEVGVYSPYVVFFEQYLTVLPKAALATLAALAAVFLSVLTLLGSARAAAIVCAVSGGSVVGVLGCMAVFGVRLNALSLVNLVATAGISV
;
A
#
# COMPACT_ATOMS: atom_id res chain seq x y z
N TRP A 1 11.05 17.67 -22.34
CA TRP A 1 10.17 18.50 -21.51
C TRP A 1 9.33 19.38 -22.41
N PRO A 2 7.98 19.38 -22.29
CA PRO A 2 7.13 20.35 -22.98
C PRO A 2 7.62 21.77 -22.64
N ARG A 3 7.66 22.67 -23.63
CA ARG A 3 8.28 24.00 -23.46
C ARG A 3 7.39 25.03 -22.78
N GLU A 4 6.12 24.71 -22.53
CA GLU A 4 5.13 25.62 -21.96
C GLU A 4 4.24 24.85 -20.96
N SER A 5 3.93 25.46 -19.81
CA SER A 5 3.07 24.89 -18.78
C SER A 5 2.20 26.00 -18.16
N SER A 6 0.96 25.68 -17.82
CA SER A 6 0.03 26.59 -17.12
C SER A 6 -0.50 25.90 -15.85
N ARG A 7 -0.97 26.70 -14.89
CA ARG A 7 -1.53 26.20 -13.63
C ARG A 7 -2.89 26.84 -13.37
N HIS A 8 -3.88 26.02 -13.06
CA HIS A 8 -5.21 26.45 -12.64
C HIS A 8 -5.39 26.09 -11.15
N MET A 9 -5.56 27.10 -10.30
CA MET A 9 -5.64 26.92 -8.85
C MET A 9 -7.09 26.84 -8.39
N THR A 10 -7.39 25.87 -7.53
CA THR A 10 -8.69 25.69 -6.86
C THR A 10 -8.46 25.20 -5.42
N TYR A 11 -9.53 25.07 -4.65
CA TYR A 11 -9.51 24.64 -3.25
C TYR A 11 -10.39 23.40 -3.04
N HIS A 12 -9.94 22.51 -2.16
CA HIS A 12 -10.74 21.39 -1.68
C HIS A 12 -11.76 21.86 -0.63
N THR A 13 -12.80 21.06 -0.43
CA THR A 13 -13.66 21.16 0.76
C THR A 13 -12.83 20.89 2.03
N PRO A 14 -13.30 21.28 3.23
CA PRO A 14 -12.62 20.95 4.47
C PRO A 14 -12.38 19.44 4.59
N LEU A 15 -11.11 19.04 4.73
CA LEU A 15 -10.69 17.65 4.91
C LEU A 15 -10.27 17.47 6.38
N VAL A 16 -10.86 16.48 7.07
CA VAL A 16 -10.61 16.27 8.51
C VAL A 16 -10.10 14.86 8.78
N THR A 17 -10.73 13.86 8.17
CA THR A 17 -10.37 12.45 8.38
C THR A 17 -9.34 11.98 7.36
N GLN A 18 -8.63 10.90 7.69
CA GLN A 18 -7.67 10.28 6.77
C GLN A 18 -8.36 9.83 5.47
N GLU A 19 -9.58 9.32 5.57
CA GLU A 19 -10.41 8.94 4.43
C GLU A 19 -10.73 10.12 3.52
N ASP A 20 -11.04 11.29 4.09
CA ASP A 20 -11.27 12.51 3.32
C ASP A 20 -10.05 12.87 2.48
N TYR A 21 -8.84 12.77 3.05
CA TYR A 21 -7.61 13.03 2.31
C TYR A 21 -7.36 12.01 1.20
N ILE A 22 -7.57 10.71 1.48
CA ILE A 22 -7.38 9.65 0.48
C ILE A 22 -8.35 9.83 -0.68
N GLU A 23 -9.63 10.08 -0.38
CA GLU A 23 -10.67 10.32 -1.37
C GLU A 23 -10.43 11.61 -2.15
N ALA A 24 -9.99 12.68 -1.49
CA ALA A 24 -9.65 13.93 -2.17
C ALA A 24 -8.50 13.73 -3.17
N VAL A 25 -7.47 12.95 -2.84
CA VAL A 25 -6.39 12.59 -3.78
C VAL A 25 -6.93 11.76 -4.95
N ALA A 26 -7.72 10.72 -4.66
CA ALA A 26 -8.31 9.86 -5.69
C ALA A 26 -9.20 10.66 -6.66
N SER A 27 -10.05 11.52 -6.11
CA SER A 27 -10.95 12.38 -6.89
C SER A 27 -10.18 13.39 -7.74
N ALA A 28 -9.06 13.94 -7.24
CA ALA A 28 -8.25 14.88 -7.99
C ALA A 28 -7.58 14.19 -9.19
N TYR A 29 -7.02 12.98 -9.01
CA TYR A 29 -6.48 12.21 -10.13
C TYR A 29 -7.56 11.84 -11.15
N ARG A 30 -8.77 11.51 -10.70
CA ARG A 30 -9.91 11.24 -11.60
C ARG A 30 -10.27 12.48 -12.44
N VAL A 31 -10.34 13.66 -11.83
CA VAL A 31 -10.62 14.92 -12.55
C VAL A 31 -9.50 15.24 -13.54
N ALA A 32 -8.24 15.02 -13.15
CA ALA A 32 -7.11 15.21 -14.03
C ALA A 32 -7.16 14.27 -15.24
N SER A 33 -7.46 12.98 -15.04
CA SER A 33 -7.61 12.03 -16.14
C SER A 33 -8.79 12.36 -17.05
N ASP A 34 -9.92 12.82 -16.48
CA ASP A 34 -11.09 13.23 -17.25
C ASP A 34 -10.79 14.48 -18.10
N ALA A 35 -10.00 15.43 -17.56
CA ALA A 35 -9.55 16.62 -18.27
C ALA A 35 -8.56 16.29 -19.39
N GLU A 36 -7.59 15.41 -19.14
CA GLU A 36 -6.65 14.91 -20.14
C GLU A 36 -7.37 14.20 -21.30
N ALA A 37 -8.35 13.35 -20.98
CA ALA A 37 -9.20 12.69 -21.97
C ALA A 37 -10.01 13.69 -22.80
N SER A 38 -10.56 14.73 -22.15
CA SER A 38 -11.31 15.80 -22.82
C SER A 38 -10.44 16.65 -23.76
N LEU A 39 -9.13 16.74 -23.47
CA LEU A 39 -8.12 17.38 -24.31
C LEU A 39 -7.60 16.46 -25.43
N GLY A 40 -8.13 15.24 -25.56
CA GLY A 40 -7.71 14.29 -26.59
C GLY A 40 -6.26 13.82 -26.45
N GLY A 41 -5.69 13.87 -25.23
CA GLY A 41 -4.28 13.52 -24.99
C GLY A 41 -3.28 14.51 -25.57
N LEU A 42 -3.71 15.71 -25.97
CA LEU A 42 -2.84 16.77 -26.49
C LEU A 42 -1.96 17.40 -25.39
N ALA A 43 -2.35 17.25 -24.13
CA ALA A 43 -1.62 17.77 -22.97
C ALA A 43 -1.79 16.87 -21.75
N GLU A 44 -0.71 16.65 -21.02
CA GLU A 44 -0.69 15.94 -19.74
C GLU A 44 -1.21 16.86 -18.63
N VAL A 45 -2.17 16.38 -17.83
CA VAL A 45 -2.77 17.14 -16.73
C VAL A 45 -2.33 16.55 -15.39
N GLY A 46 -1.52 17.30 -14.64
CA GLY A 46 -1.04 16.90 -13.32
C GLY A 46 -1.82 17.55 -12.16
N VAL A 47 -1.93 16.83 -11.05
CA VAL A 47 -2.46 17.35 -9.77
C VAL A 47 -1.30 17.66 -8.84
N TYR A 48 -1.34 18.82 -8.18
CA TYR A 48 -0.35 19.18 -7.17
C TYR A 48 -1.00 19.79 -5.93
N SER A 49 -0.71 19.20 -4.77
CA SER A 49 -1.00 19.77 -3.45
C SER A 49 -0.02 19.18 -2.42
N PRO A 50 0.40 19.93 -1.37
CA PRO A 50 1.38 19.45 -0.41
C PRO A 50 1.03 18.12 0.29
N TYR A 51 -0.26 17.86 0.52
CA TYR A 51 -0.68 16.64 1.21
C TYR A 51 -0.71 15.40 0.30
N VAL A 52 -0.76 15.58 -1.03
CA VAL A 52 -0.89 14.46 -1.99
C VAL A 52 0.24 13.45 -1.79
N VAL A 53 1.48 13.92 -1.62
CA VAL A 53 2.67 13.08 -1.40
C VAL A 53 2.54 12.15 -0.19
N PHE A 54 1.83 12.60 0.87
CA PHE A 54 1.65 11.80 2.09
C PHE A 54 0.53 10.79 1.96
N PHE A 55 -0.53 11.11 1.20
CA PHE A 55 -1.74 10.29 1.14
C PHE A 55 -1.83 9.37 -0.09
N GLU A 56 -1.08 9.65 -1.15
CA GLU A 56 -1.03 8.83 -2.38
C GLU A 56 -0.64 7.37 -2.10
N GLN A 57 0.23 7.12 -1.11
CA GLN A 57 0.62 5.77 -0.72
C GLN A 57 -0.56 4.88 -0.30
N TYR A 58 -1.62 5.48 0.26
CA TYR A 58 -2.78 4.74 0.76
C TYR A 58 -3.68 4.24 -0.38
N LEU A 59 -3.63 4.86 -1.58
CA LEU A 59 -4.34 4.36 -2.75
C LEU A 59 -3.90 2.95 -3.16
N THR A 60 -2.67 2.58 -2.79
CA THR A 60 -2.04 1.30 -3.18
C THR A 60 -1.51 0.52 -1.98
N VAL A 61 -1.91 0.86 -0.75
CA VAL A 61 -1.37 0.23 0.47
C VAL A 61 -1.71 -1.26 0.55
N LEU A 62 -2.94 -1.64 0.18
CA LEU A 62 -3.40 -3.02 0.28
C LEU A 62 -2.65 -3.98 -0.66
N PRO A 63 -2.52 -3.71 -1.98
CA PRO A 63 -1.75 -4.59 -2.86
C PRO A 63 -0.26 -4.61 -2.49
N LYS A 64 0.32 -3.48 -2.07
CA LYS A 64 1.72 -3.41 -1.60
C LYS A 64 1.92 -4.24 -0.33
N ALA A 65 0.98 -4.18 0.61
CA ALA A 65 1.01 -4.95 1.85
C ALA A 65 0.92 -6.47 1.59
N ALA A 66 0.00 -6.89 0.72
CA ALA A 66 -0.15 -8.28 0.32
C ALA A 66 1.13 -8.80 -0.35
N LEU A 67 1.67 -8.05 -1.31
CA LEU A 67 2.91 -8.42 -2.00
C LEU A 67 4.09 -8.55 -1.03
N ALA A 68 4.29 -7.56 -0.14
CA ALA A 68 5.37 -7.57 0.83
C ALA A 68 5.26 -8.76 1.81
N THR A 69 4.04 -9.04 2.29
CA THR A 69 3.77 -10.15 3.20
C THR A 69 3.99 -11.50 2.52
N LEU A 70 3.51 -11.67 1.29
CA LEU A 70 3.71 -12.90 0.52
C LEU A 70 5.19 -13.10 0.17
N ALA A 71 5.91 -12.04 -0.19
CA ALA A 71 7.35 -12.09 -0.43
C ALA A 71 8.12 -12.51 0.83
N ALA A 72 7.73 -12.01 2.01
CA ALA A 72 8.33 -12.41 3.27
C ALA A 72 8.08 -13.89 3.59
N LEU A 73 6.85 -14.39 3.44
CA LEU A 73 6.52 -15.80 3.64
C LEU A 73 7.24 -16.71 2.62
N ALA A 74 7.38 -16.26 1.37
CA ALA A 74 8.16 -16.98 0.36
C ALA A 74 9.64 -17.05 0.73
N ALA A 75 10.21 -15.97 1.25
CA ALA A 75 11.59 -15.95 1.74
C ALA A 75 11.80 -16.90 2.93
N VAL A 76 10.85 -16.96 3.86
CA VAL A 76 10.85 -17.93 4.97
C VAL A 76 10.83 -19.36 4.42
N PHE A 77 9.90 -19.67 3.52
CA PHE A 77 9.78 -20.99 2.92
C PHE A 77 11.07 -21.43 2.21
N LEU A 78 11.66 -20.55 1.39
CA LEU A 78 12.93 -20.84 0.69
C LEU A 78 14.10 -21.03 1.66
N SER A 79 14.16 -20.23 2.72
CA SER A 79 15.21 -20.34 3.74
C SER A 79 15.12 -21.67 4.49
N VAL A 80 13.93 -22.05 4.94
CA VAL A 80 13.74 -23.34 5.63
C VAL A 80 13.93 -24.52 4.67
N LEU A 81 13.48 -24.41 3.42
CA LEU A 81 13.67 -25.45 2.42
C LEU A 81 15.15 -25.71 2.13
N THR A 82 15.96 -24.65 1.99
CA THR A 82 17.39 -24.77 1.74
C THR A 82 18.16 -25.30 2.95
N LEU A 83 17.78 -24.92 4.17
CA LEU A 83 18.43 -25.36 5.40
C LEU A 83 18.07 -26.78 5.81
N LEU A 84 16.79 -27.17 5.74
CA LEU A 84 16.32 -28.50 6.17
C LEU A 84 16.28 -29.52 5.03
N GLY A 85 16.25 -29.09 3.77
CA GLY A 85 16.11 -29.97 2.61
C GLY A 85 14.75 -30.69 2.47
N SER A 86 13.79 -30.36 3.33
CA SER A 86 12.47 -31.02 3.38
C SER A 86 11.34 -30.04 3.11
N ALA A 87 10.66 -30.21 1.97
CA ALA A 87 9.51 -29.40 1.59
C ALA A 87 8.35 -29.51 2.59
N ARG A 88 8.18 -30.65 3.26
CA ARG A 88 7.14 -30.83 4.29
C ARG A 88 7.43 -29.98 5.52
N ALA A 89 8.69 -29.98 5.99
CA ALA A 89 9.08 -29.17 7.13
C ALA A 89 8.96 -27.66 6.80
N ALA A 90 9.43 -27.25 5.62
CA ALA A 90 9.30 -25.87 5.16
C ALA A 90 7.84 -25.40 5.05
N ALA A 91 6.95 -26.27 4.55
CA ALA A 91 5.52 -25.95 4.46
C ALA A 91 4.87 -25.77 5.85
N ILE A 92 5.22 -26.61 6.83
CA ILE A 92 4.71 -26.50 8.20
C ILE A 92 5.17 -25.19 8.85
N VAL A 93 6.46 -24.85 8.76
CA VAL A 93 6.98 -23.59 9.33
C VAL A 93 6.35 -22.38 8.66
N CYS A 94 6.24 -22.40 7.33
CA CYS A 94 5.58 -21.33 6.59
C CYS A 94 4.09 -21.18 6.98
N ALA A 95 3.38 -22.30 7.21
CA ALA A 95 2.00 -22.27 7.66
C ALA A 95 1.84 -21.66 9.07
N VAL A 96 2.73 -21.98 10.00
CA VAL A 96 2.73 -21.40 11.36
C VAL A 96 3.06 -19.91 11.33
N SER A 97 4.05 -19.51 10.54
CA SER A 97 4.41 -18.10 10.35
C SER A 97 3.28 -17.31 9.71
N GLY A 98 2.66 -17.85 8.65
CA GLY A 98 1.48 -17.27 8.01
C GLY A 98 0.29 -17.16 8.97
N GLY A 99 0.06 -18.18 9.80
CA GLY A 99 -0.95 -18.15 10.86
C GLY A 99 -0.71 -17.03 11.88
N SER A 100 0.56 -16.77 12.24
CA SER A 100 0.93 -15.68 13.15
C SER A 100 0.64 -14.29 12.55
N VAL A 101 0.92 -14.11 11.25
CA VAL A 101 0.56 -12.89 10.50
C VAL A 101 -0.96 -12.67 10.49
N VAL A 102 -1.74 -13.73 10.20
CA VAL A 102 -3.20 -13.66 10.24
C VAL A 102 -3.71 -13.32 11.65
N GLY A 103 -3.08 -13.89 12.68
CA GLY A 103 -3.38 -13.55 14.08
C GLY A 103 -3.19 -12.06 14.39
N VAL A 104 -2.06 -11.48 13.96
CA VAL A 104 -1.79 -10.05 14.14
C VAL A 104 -2.76 -9.19 13.33
N LEU A 105 -3.10 -9.57 12.09
CA LEU A 105 -4.14 -8.88 11.30
C LEU A 105 -5.51 -8.91 12.01
N GLY A 106 -5.87 -10.04 12.63
CA GLY A 106 -7.07 -10.16 13.45
C GLY A 106 -7.05 -9.23 14.65
N CYS A 107 -5.94 -9.17 15.38
CA CYS A 107 -5.76 -8.24 16.49
C CYS A 107 -5.85 -6.78 16.02
N MET A 108 -5.25 -6.43 14.88
CA MET A 108 -5.34 -5.08 14.30
C MET A 108 -6.80 -4.70 14.03
N ALA A 109 -7.61 -5.63 13.51
CA ALA A 109 -9.03 -5.40 13.29
C ALA A 109 -9.81 -5.18 14.59
N VAL A 110 -9.53 -5.95 15.65
CA VAL A 110 -10.20 -5.82 16.95
C VAL A 110 -9.82 -4.52 17.67
N PHE A 111 -8.54 -4.14 17.62
CA PHE A 111 -8.04 -2.94 18.30
C PHE A 111 -8.17 -1.65 17.47
N GLY A 112 -8.76 -1.72 16.27
CA GLY A 112 -8.94 -0.55 15.40
C GLY A 112 -7.63 0.02 14.84
N VAL A 113 -6.59 -0.81 14.72
CA VAL A 113 -5.29 -0.41 14.16
C VAL A 113 -5.37 -0.42 12.64
N ARG A 114 -5.13 0.73 12.03
CA ARG A 114 -5.18 0.89 10.57
C ARG A 114 -3.93 0.33 9.90
N LEU A 115 -4.10 -0.17 8.67
CA LEU A 115 -2.98 -0.57 7.84
C LEU A 115 -2.33 0.66 7.18
N ASN A 116 -1.12 0.99 7.64
CA ASN A 116 -0.24 2.01 7.11
C ASN A 116 1.18 1.43 6.89
N ALA A 117 2.10 2.27 6.39
CA ALA A 117 3.48 1.86 6.14
C ALA A 117 4.20 1.32 7.39
N LEU A 118 4.00 1.94 8.56
CA LEU A 118 4.61 1.50 9.82
C LEU A 118 4.03 0.16 10.30
N SER A 119 2.72 0.00 10.27
CA SER A 119 2.07 -1.26 10.66
C SER A 119 2.41 -2.39 9.69
N LEU A 120 2.63 -2.08 8.40
CA LEU A 120 3.06 -3.07 7.41
C LEU A 120 4.45 -3.61 7.75
N VAL A 121 5.39 -2.75 8.14
CA VAL A 121 6.71 -3.19 8.60
C VAL A 121 6.59 -4.11 9.82
N ASN A 122 5.74 -3.76 10.78
CA ASN A 122 5.50 -4.62 11.95
C ASN A 122 4.86 -5.97 11.57
N LEU A 123 3.99 -5.98 10.56
CA LEU A 123 3.37 -7.20 10.06
C LEU A 123 4.40 -8.13 9.41
N VAL A 124 5.30 -7.58 8.61
CA VAL A 124 6.43 -8.32 8.01
C VAL A 124 7.40 -8.81 9.09
N ALA A 125 7.72 -7.98 10.08
CA ALA A 125 8.58 -8.37 11.20
C ALA A 125 7.98 -9.52 12.02
N THR A 126 6.65 -9.57 12.17
CA THR A 126 5.95 -10.67 12.83
C THR A 126 6.22 -12.00 12.13
N ALA A 127 6.18 -12.02 10.79
CA ALA A 127 6.52 -13.23 10.03
C ALA A 127 7.96 -13.69 10.33
N GLY A 128 8.92 -12.76 10.42
CA GLY A 128 10.31 -13.07 10.73
C GLY A 128 10.55 -13.61 12.15
N ILE A 129 9.92 -13.01 13.16
CA ILE A 129 10.09 -13.41 14.58
C ILE A 129 9.39 -14.74 14.88
N SER A 130 8.38 -15.10 14.09
CA SER A 130 7.61 -16.35 14.28
C SER A 130 8.31 -17.64 13.82
N VAL A 131 9.43 -17.53 13.11
CA VAL A 131 10.23 -18.65 12.56
C VAL A 131 11.28 -19.10 13.57
#